data_AF-A0A934YNB9-F1
#
_entry.id   AF-A0A934YNB9-F1
#
_cell.length_a   1.000
_cell.length_b   1.000
_cell.length_c   1.000
_cell.angle_alpha   90.00
_cell.angle_beta   90.00
_cell.angle_gamma   90.00
#
_symmetry.space_group_name_H-M   'P 1'
#
loop_
_entity.id
_entity.type
_entity.pdbx_description
1 polymer ?
#
loop_
_entity_poly.entity_id
_entity_poly.type
_entity_poly.pdbx_seq_one_letter_code
_entity_poly.pdbx_strand_id
1 'polypeptide(L)'
;MKIRSLWWAAVLLGTLVAAAPPAIAAGPVKEAKEKLKEEKKELKEARKNDGGVADEKKDVKQAADELREARKKRRQEHLAEMRAKWGEILKKPGVKEEMRVHMRRMSRLRRIEHLAKEGKKDAIAKRAAAAMEKEKARHQKKMDELKGQAAPAASGGAK
;
A
#
# COMPACT_ATOMS: atom_id res chain seq x y z
N MET A 1 -18.74 -12.63 3.18
CA MET A 1 -19.55 -11.76 4.05
C MET A 1 -19.39 -10.32 3.56
N LYS A 2 -20.47 -9.69 3.07
CA LYS A 2 -20.47 -8.31 2.55
C LYS A 2 -20.99 -7.41 3.67
N ILE A 3 -20.14 -6.54 4.21
CA ILE A 3 -20.57 -5.48 5.12
C ILE A 3 -20.54 -4.16 4.34
N ARG A 4 -21.72 -3.55 4.29
CA ARG A 4 -22.04 -2.26 3.69
C ARG A 4 -21.77 -1.16 4.72
N SER A 5 -21.10 -0.08 4.31
CA SER A 5 -21.21 1.27 4.88
C SER A 5 -20.57 2.21 3.85
N LEU A 6 -21.26 2.93 2.95
CA LEU A 6 -22.36 3.88 3.14
C LEU A 6 -22.07 4.88 4.26
N TRP A 7 -20.98 5.63 4.08
CA TRP A 7 -20.82 6.97 4.65
C TRP A 7 -21.32 7.99 3.62
N TRP A 8 -22.60 8.34 3.75
CA TRP A 8 -23.25 9.50 3.13
C TRP A 8 -23.84 10.31 4.27
N ALA A 9 -23.19 11.42 4.63
CA ALA A 9 -23.67 12.56 5.42
C ALA A 9 -22.44 13.35 5.87
N ALA A 10 -22.31 14.67 5.79
CA ALA A 10 -23.15 15.72 5.25
C ALA A 10 -22.20 16.90 4.96
N VAL A 11 -22.19 17.41 3.72
CA VAL A 11 -21.55 18.70 3.40
C VAL A 11 -22.65 19.55 2.77
N LEU A 12 -23.50 20.09 3.63
CA LEU A 12 -24.49 21.11 3.31
C LEU A 12 -24.58 22.03 4.52
N LEU A 13 -23.84 23.14 4.46
CA LEU A 13 -24.31 24.51 4.74
C LEU A 13 -23.09 25.43 4.76
N GLY A 14 -22.93 26.22 3.70
CA GLY A 14 -21.79 27.12 3.59
C GLY A 14 -22.02 28.27 2.62
N THR A 15 -23.25 28.77 2.52
CA THR A 15 -23.56 30.06 1.90
C THR A 15 -24.67 30.75 2.69
N LEU A 16 -24.30 31.74 3.51
CA LEU A 16 -24.99 33.03 3.51
C LEU A 16 -24.24 34.08 4.36
N VAL A 17 -24.17 35.28 3.79
CA VAL A 17 -24.12 36.62 4.43
C VAL A 17 -22.77 37.16 4.91
N ALA A 18 -22.31 38.15 4.14
CA ALA A 18 -21.49 39.25 4.61
C ALA A 18 -22.34 40.18 5.50
N ALA A 19 -21.93 40.40 6.75
CA ALA A 19 -22.35 41.56 7.55
C ALA A 19 -21.43 41.78 8.77
N ALA A 20 -20.78 42.95 8.79
CA ALA A 20 -20.22 43.71 9.93
C ALA A 20 -19.13 43.08 10.83
N PRO A 21 -18.05 43.84 11.17
CA PRO A 21 -17.17 43.48 12.29
C PRO A 21 -17.94 43.69 13.61
N PRO A 22 -18.15 42.66 14.45
CA PRO A 22 -18.73 42.89 15.75
C PRO A 22 -17.72 43.62 16.63
N ALA A 23 -18.17 44.75 17.19
CA ALA A 23 -17.51 45.41 18.30
C ALA A 23 -17.20 44.39 19.40
N ILE A 24 -15.95 44.40 19.85
CA ILE A 24 -15.44 43.56 20.95
C ILE A 24 -16.11 44.07 22.24
N ALA A 25 -17.28 43.51 22.56
CA ALA A 25 -17.87 43.62 23.88
C ALA A 25 -17.11 42.68 24.84
N ALA A 26 -16.46 43.27 25.84
CA ALA A 26 -15.61 42.61 26.83
C ALA A 26 -16.39 41.82 27.91
N GLY A 27 -17.39 41.03 27.50
CA GLY A 27 -18.16 40.11 28.35
C GLY A 27 -19.16 39.38 27.46
N PRO A 28 -19.10 38.04 27.31
CA PRO A 28 -19.13 37.03 28.37
C PRO A 28 -18.10 35.90 28.11
N VAL A 29 -16.82 36.26 27.98
CA VAL A 29 -15.76 35.29 27.63
C VAL A 29 -15.46 34.31 28.79
N LYS A 30 -15.78 34.69 30.04
CA LYS A 30 -15.51 33.85 31.22
C LYS A 30 -16.41 32.61 31.29
N GLU A 31 -17.71 32.74 31.06
CA GLU A 31 -18.63 31.60 31.11
C GLU A 31 -18.44 30.62 29.95
N ALA A 32 -18.17 31.13 28.74
CA ALA A 32 -17.82 30.27 27.61
C ALA A 32 -16.50 29.50 27.86
N LYS A 33 -15.55 30.12 28.56
CA LYS A 33 -14.26 29.51 28.90
C LYS A 33 -14.36 28.51 30.05
N GLU A 34 -15.31 28.66 30.97
CA GLU A 34 -15.61 27.66 32.00
C GLU A 34 -16.34 26.45 31.41
N LYS A 35 -17.36 26.65 30.57
CA LYS A 35 -18.06 25.53 29.89
C LYS A 35 -17.11 24.69 29.03
N LEU A 36 -16.21 25.32 28.29
CA LEU A 36 -15.14 24.62 27.56
C LEU A 36 -14.14 23.89 28.48
N LYS A 37 -13.94 24.37 29.72
CA LYS A 37 -13.04 23.74 30.69
C LYS A 37 -13.68 22.50 31.31
N GLU A 38 -14.99 22.55 31.57
CA GLU A 38 -15.77 21.43 32.08
C GLU A 38 -15.96 20.35 31.02
N GLU A 39 -16.38 20.68 29.80
CA GLU A 39 -16.48 19.73 28.69
C GLU A 39 -15.14 19.04 28.43
N LYS A 40 -14.02 19.79 28.49
CA LYS A 40 -12.68 19.24 28.32
C LYS A 40 -12.23 18.37 29.49
N LYS A 41 -12.73 18.60 30.70
CA LYS A 41 -12.49 17.73 31.87
C LYS A 41 -13.28 16.42 31.72
N GLU A 42 -14.56 16.49 31.36
CA GLU A 42 -15.40 15.31 31.13
C GLU A 42 -14.88 14.45 29.98
N LEU A 43 -14.47 15.05 28.86
CA LEU A 43 -13.83 14.33 27.76
C LEU A 43 -12.51 13.65 28.19
N LYS A 44 -11.75 14.28 29.11
CA LYS A 44 -10.48 13.74 29.59
C LYS A 44 -10.67 12.63 30.62
N GLU A 45 -11.75 12.67 31.40
CA GLU A 45 -12.14 11.59 32.33
C GLU A 45 -12.77 10.41 31.59
N ALA A 46 -13.64 10.64 30.61
CA ALA A 46 -14.14 9.59 29.72
C ALA A 46 -12.99 8.86 29.00
N ARG A 47 -12.01 9.62 28.51
CA ARG A 47 -10.81 9.05 27.84
C ARG A 47 -9.82 8.36 28.79
N LYS A 48 -9.90 8.62 30.11
CA LYS A 48 -9.11 7.92 31.13
C LYS A 48 -9.79 6.61 31.59
N ASN A 49 -11.11 6.56 31.56
CA ASN A 49 -11.88 5.37 31.91
C ASN A 49 -11.97 4.33 30.77
N ASP A 50 -11.65 4.72 29.53
CA ASP A 50 -11.49 3.82 28.38
C ASP A 50 -10.16 3.00 28.44
N GLY A 51 -9.98 2.23 29.51
CA GLY A 51 -8.84 1.31 29.67
C GLY A 51 -8.70 0.31 28.51
N GLY A 52 -9.81 -0.03 27.83
CA GLY A 52 -9.82 -0.93 26.67
C GLY A 52 -9.03 -0.40 25.45
N VAL A 53 -8.93 0.91 25.28
CA VAL A 53 -8.21 1.51 24.14
C VAL A 53 -6.70 1.26 24.25
N ALA A 54 -6.17 1.09 25.47
CA ALA A 54 -4.74 0.81 25.67
C ALA A 54 -4.36 -0.61 25.24
N ASP A 55 -5.23 -1.59 25.51
CA ASP A 55 -4.97 -2.99 25.15
C ASP A 55 -5.26 -3.24 23.66
N GLU A 56 -6.34 -2.70 23.10
CA GLU A 56 -6.58 -2.72 21.65
C GLU A 56 -5.41 -2.11 20.85
N LYS A 57 -4.80 -1.03 21.37
CA LYS A 57 -3.60 -0.44 20.74
C LYS A 57 -2.40 -1.37 20.78
N LYS A 58 -2.22 -2.14 21.86
CA LYS A 58 -1.13 -3.12 21.93
C LYS A 58 -1.38 -4.24 20.93
N ASP A 59 -2.60 -4.74 20.82
CA ASP A 59 -2.98 -5.80 19.88
C ASP A 59 -2.79 -5.35 18.43
N VAL A 60 -3.26 -4.14 18.09
CA VAL A 60 -3.05 -3.55 16.75
C VAL A 60 -1.56 -3.36 16.45
N LYS A 61 -0.76 -2.96 17.44
CA LYS A 61 0.69 -2.80 17.28
C LYS A 61 1.38 -4.14 17.08
N GLN A 62 1.04 -5.15 17.88
CA GLN A 62 1.57 -6.50 17.73
C GLN A 62 1.22 -7.08 16.35
N ALA A 63 -0.04 -6.98 15.92
CA ALA A 63 -0.47 -7.40 14.60
C ALA A 63 0.27 -6.64 13.48
N ALA A 64 0.51 -5.34 13.65
CA ALA A 64 1.27 -4.54 12.69
C ALA A 64 2.75 -4.97 12.60
N ASP A 65 3.38 -5.27 13.73
CA ASP A 65 4.76 -5.75 13.81
C ASP A 65 4.89 -7.15 13.21
N GLU A 66 3.95 -8.07 13.51
CA GLU A 66 3.87 -9.39 12.87
C GLU A 66 3.72 -9.29 11.35
N LEU A 67 2.82 -8.42 10.87
CA LEU A 67 2.68 -8.16 9.44
C LEU A 67 3.96 -7.58 8.82
N ARG A 68 4.71 -6.77 9.56
CA ARG A 68 5.99 -6.21 9.12
C ARG A 68 7.06 -7.29 9.00
N GLU A 69 7.20 -8.15 10.00
CA GLU A 69 8.17 -9.25 9.98
C GLU A 69 7.81 -10.29 8.92
N ALA A 70 6.53 -10.64 8.77
CA ALA A 70 6.05 -11.52 7.70
C ALA A 70 6.33 -10.93 6.31
N ARG A 71 6.21 -9.60 6.12
CA ARG A 71 6.60 -8.93 4.87
C ARG A 71 8.11 -8.97 4.64
N LYS A 72 8.94 -8.80 5.68
CA LYS A 72 10.40 -8.89 5.57
C LYS A 72 10.83 -10.31 5.19
N LYS A 73 10.31 -11.33 5.88
CA LYS A 73 10.59 -12.74 5.60
C LYS A 73 10.24 -13.11 4.15
N ARG A 74 9.04 -12.76 3.69
CA ARG A 74 8.65 -12.97 2.27
C ARG A 74 9.56 -12.26 1.27
N ARG A 75 10.04 -11.06 1.58
CA ARG A 75 11.01 -10.37 0.71
C ARG A 75 12.35 -11.11 0.69
N GLN A 76 12.83 -11.58 1.84
CA GLN A 76 14.08 -12.33 1.94
C GLN A 76 14.01 -13.68 1.21
N GLU A 77 12.94 -14.45 1.43
CA GLU A 77 12.67 -15.71 0.72
C GLU A 77 12.62 -15.48 -0.79
N HIS A 78 11.85 -14.50 -1.25
CA HIS A 78 11.77 -14.16 -2.67
C HIS A 78 13.14 -13.73 -3.23
N LEU A 79 13.94 -12.95 -2.49
CA LEU A 79 15.29 -12.58 -2.91
C LEU A 79 16.23 -13.78 -2.96
N ALA A 80 16.12 -14.71 -2.00
CA ALA A 80 16.90 -15.94 -1.96
C ALA A 80 16.56 -16.85 -3.14
N GLU A 81 15.28 -17.04 -3.45
CA GLU A 81 14.80 -17.79 -4.63
C GLU A 81 15.32 -17.17 -5.93
N MET A 82 15.21 -15.85 -6.06
CA MET A 82 15.72 -15.14 -7.23
C MET A 82 17.24 -15.30 -7.37
N ARG A 83 17.98 -15.21 -6.26
CA ARG A 83 19.43 -15.40 -6.23
C ARG A 83 19.82 -16.84 -6.54
N ALA A 84 19.07 -17.83 -6.06
CA ALA A 84 19.30 -19.23 -6.38
C ALA A 84 19.06 -19.52 -7.87
N LYS A 85 18.01 -18.93 -8.46
CA LYS A 85 17.66 -19.15 -9.87
C LYS A 85 18.58 -18.44 -10.85
N TRP A 86 18.97 -17.20 -10.55
CA TRP A 86 19.64 -16.32 -11.51
C TRP A 86 21.06 -15.93 -11.10
N GLY A 87 21.47 -16.18 -9.86
CA GLY A 87 22.83 -15.96 -9.39
C GLY A 87 23.28 -14.50 -9.48
N GLU A 88 24.50 -14.30 -9.96
CA GLU A 88 25.12 -12.98 -10.07
C GLU A 88 24.56 -12.10 -11.19
N ILE A 89 23.82 -12.68 -12.14
CA ILE A 89 23.27 -11.95 -13.29
C ILE A 89 22.30 -10.83 -12.85
N LEU A 90 21.68 -11.00 -11.67
CA LEU A 90 20.80 -10.01 -11.04
C LEU A 90 21.51 -8.69 -10.70
N LYS A 91 22.84 -8.67 -10.61
CA LYS A 91 23.59 -7.43 -10.36
C LYS A 91 23.59 -6.51 -11.60
N LYS A 92 23.42 -7.06 -12.80
CA LYS A 92 23.47 -6.33 -14.07
C LYS A 92 22.29 -5.36 -14.21
N PRO A 93 22.52 -4.12 -14.70
CA PRO A 93 21.46 -3.12 -14.82
C PRO A 93 20.32 -3.56 -15.75
N GLY A 94 20.63 -4.12 -16.92
CA GLY A 94 19.59 -4.59 -17.87
C GLY A 94 18.69 -5.70 -17.30
N VAL A 95 19.25 -6.59 -16.49
CA VAL A 95 18.48 -7.64 -15.80
C VAL A 95 17.57 -7.04 -14.72
N LYS A 96 18.06 -6.07 -13.96
CA LYS A 96 17.25 -5.37 -12.94
C LYS A 96 16.06 -4.64 -13.57
N GLU A 97 16.27 -3.99 -14.70
CA GLU A 97 15.22 -3.29 -15.43
C GLU A 97 14.16 -4.25 -15.96
N GLU A 98 14.57 -5.35 -16.61
CA GLU A 98 13.64 -6.37 -17.09
C GLU A 98 12.86 -6.99 -15.93
N MET A 99 13.52 -7.28 -14.79
CA MET A 99 12.85 -7.76 -13.59
C MET A 99 11.79 -6.79 -13.07
N ARG A 100 12.12 -5.49 -13.01
CA ARG A 100 11.19 -4.44 -12.58
C ARG A 100 9.97 -4.35 -13.50
N VAL A 101 10.18 -4.43 -14.81
CA VAL A 101 9.11 -4.41 -15.81
C VAL A 101 8.23 -5.65 -15.68
N HIS A 102 8.83 -6.84 -15.59
CA HIS A 102 8.12 -8.09 -15.41
C HIS A 102 7.26 -8.07 -14.14
N MET A 103 7.82 -7.68 -13.00
CA MET A 103 7.08 -7.59 -11.73
C MET A 103 5.90 -6.62 -11.81
N ARG A 104 6.07 -5.46 -12.46
CA ARG A 104 5.00 -4.47 -12.66
C ARG A 104 3.87 -5.02 -13.55
N ARG A 105 4.21 -5.73 -14.62
CA ARG A 105 3.22 -6.34 -15.51
C ARG A 105 2.47 -7.48 -14.80
N MET A 106 3.19 -8.36 -14.12
CA MET A 106 2.59 -9.45 -13.34
C MET A 106 1.69 -8.94 -12.23
N SER A 107 2.08 -7.88 -11.50
CA SER A 107 1.23 -7.31 -10.44
C SER A 107 -0.05 -6.70 -11.01
N ARG A 108 0.03 -6.00 -12.16
CA ARG A 108 -1.15 -5.47 -12.85
C ARG A 108 -2.09 -6.59 -13.31
N LEU A 109 -1.55 -7.66 -13.91
CA LEU A 109 -2.34 -8.81 -14.38
C LEU A 109 -3.02 -9.55 -13.22
N ARG A 110 -2.30 -9.80 -12.11
CA ARG A 110 -2.88 -10.41 -10.90
C ARG A 110 -4.00 -9.56 -10.31
N ARG A 111 -3.85 -8.24 -10.31
CA ARG A 111 -4.90 -7.32 -9.86
C ARG A 111 -6.15 -7.42 -10.76
N ILE A 112 -5.96 -7.44 -12.08
CA ILE A 112 -7.06 -7.61 -13.04
C ILE A 112 -7.77 -8.95 -12.81
N GLU A 113 -7.02 -10.04 -12.67
CA GLU A 113 -7.57 -11.37 -12.42
C GLU A 113 -8.38 -11.39 -11.11
N HIS A 114 -7.83 -10.83 -10.03
CA HIS A 114 -8.50 -10.77 -8.73
C HIS A 114 -9.83 -10.00 -8.81
N LEU A 115 -9.82 -8.78 -9.37
CA LEU A 115 -11.03 -7.97 -9.55
C LEU A 115 -12.05 -8.67 -10.48
N ALA A 116 -11.58 -9.37 -11.51
CA ALA A 116 -12.45 -10.14 -12.40
C ALA A 116 -13.13 -11.30 -11.66
N LYS A 117 -12.41 -12.01 -10.77
CA LYS A 117 -12.97 -13.07 -9.92
C LYS A 117 -14.01 -12.52 -8.94
N GLU A 118 -13.71 -11.41 -8.28
CA GLU A 118 -14.68 -10.74 -7.38
C GLU A 118 -15.94 -10.30 -8.13
N GLY A 119 -15.79 -9.83 -9.36
CA GLY A 119 -16.88 -9.43 -10.25
C GLY A 119 -17.55 -10.56 -11.02
N LYS A 120 -17.18 -11.83 -10.81
CA LYS A 120 -17.67 -13.01 -11.55
C LYS A 120 -17.55 -12.89 -13.09
N LYS A 121 -16.49 -12.24 -13.56
CA LYS A 121 -16.19 -12.04 -14.99
C LYS A 121 -15.18 -13.09 -15.48
N ASP A 122 -15.63 -14.34 -15.60
CA ASP A 122 -14.73 -15.50 -15.86
C ASP A 122 -13.92 -15.38 -17.15
N ALA A 123 -14.51 -14.80 -18.21
CA ALA A 123 -13.80 -14.57 -19.46
C ALA A 123 -12.58 -13.65 -19.28
N ILE A 124 -12.70 -12.61 -18.45
CA ILE A 124 -11.60 -11.68 -18.15
C ILE A 124 -10.56 -12.38 -17.28
N ALA A 125 -10.98 -13.14 -16.27
CA ALA A 125 -10.07 -13.90 -15.42
C ALA A 125 -9.23 -14.89 -16.25
N LYS A 126 -9.87 -15.64 -17.17
CA LYS A 126 -9.18 -16.55 -18.10
C LYS A 126 -8.19 -15.82 -19.02
N ARG A 127 -8.57 -14.68 -19.58
CA ARG A 127 -7.68 -13.85 -20.42
C ARG A 127 -6.48 -13.32 -19.64
N ALA A 128 -6.69 -12.87 -18.40
CA ALA A 128 -5.62 -12.40 -17.53
C ALA A 128 -4.64 -13.53 -17.18
N ALA A 129 -5.15 -14.74 -16.88
CA ALA A 129 -4.33 -15.93 -16.66
C ALA A 129 -3.48 -16.29 -17.89
N ALA A 130 -4.08 -16.32 -19.08
CA ALA A 130 -3.35 -16.56 -20.33
C ALA A 130 -2.29 -15.48 -20.60
N ALA A 131 -2.56 -14.21 -20.28
CA ALA A 131 -1.60 -13.12 -20.41
C ALA A 131 -0.44 -13.26 -19.41
N MET A 132 -0.66 -13.79 -18.21
CA MET A 132 0.42 -14.08 -17.26
C MET A 132 1.37 -15.15 -17.79
N GLU A 133 0.87 -16.23 -18.39
CA GLU A 133 1.72 -17.26 -19.00
C GLU A 133 2.55 -16.70 -20.16
N LYS A 134 1.94 -15.86 -21.00
CA LYS A 134 2.67 -15.16 -22.08
C LYS A 134 3.76 -14.25 -21.53
N GLU A 135 3.50 -13.52 -20.44
CA GLU A 135 4.50 -12.65 -19.82
C GLU A 135 5.64 -13.44 -19.16
N LYS A 136 5.35 -14.59 -18.52
CA LYS A 136 6.37 -15.51 -18.02
C LYS A 136 7.28 -16.01 -19.15
N ALA A 137 6.70 -16.42 -20.27
CA ALA A 137 7.48 -16.86 -21.44
C ALA A 137 8.34 -15.74 -22.03
N ARG A 138 7.81 -14.51 -22.13
CA ARG A 138 8.57 -13.33 -22.58
C ARG A 138 9.73 -13.02 -21.65
N HIS A 139 9.48 -13.04 -20.34
CA HIS A 139 10.50 -12.78 -19.35
C HIS A 139 11.61 -13.82 -19.40
N GLN A 140 11.26 -15.11 -19.50
CA GLN A 140 12.24 -16.18 -19.62
C GLN A 140 13.14 -15.99 -20.86
N LYS A 141 12.55 -15.74 -22.04
CA LYS A 141 13.30 -15.47 -23.28
C LYS A 141 14.28 -14.32 -23.12
N LYS A 142 13.83 -13.19 -22.57
CA LYS A 142 14.70 -12.04 -22.33
C LYS A 142 15.80 -12.30 -21.31
N MET A 143 15.50 -13.04 -20.25
CA MET A 143 16.52 -13.42 -19.26
C MET A 143 17.59 -14.32 -19.88
N ASP A 144 17.19 -15.22 -20.79
CA ASP A 144 18.12 -16.08 -21.54
C ASP A 144 18.98 -15.27 -22.53
N GLU A 145 18.39 -14.30 -23.23
CA GLU A 145 19.12 -13.35 -24.10
C GLU A 145 20.14 -12.52 -23.31
N LEU A 146 19.76 -11.96 -22.16
CA LEU A 146 20.65 -11.19 -21.28
C LEU A 146 21.75 -12.07 -20.66
N LYS A 147 21.48 -13.37 -20.48
CA LYS A 147 22.48 -14.36 -20.07
C LYS A 147 23.47 -14.64 -21.19
N GLY A 148 23.04 -14.72 -22.45
CA GLY A 148 23.94 -14.86 -23.61
C GLY A 148 24.82 -13.64 -23.84
N GLN A 149 24.26 -12.42 -23.73
CA GLN A 149 25.01 -11.17 -23.86
C GLN A 149 26.02 -10.93 -22.72
N ALA A 150 25.96 -11.72 -21.65
CA ALA A 150 26.96 -11.68 -20.59
C ALA A 150 28.35 -12.18 -21.01
N ALA A 151 28.44 -12.92 -22.12
CA ALA A 151 29.59 -13.74 -22.46
C ALA A 151 30.68 -13.12 -23.36
N PRO A 152 30.54 -12.00 -24.10
CA PRO A 152 31.62 -11.52 -24.97
C PRO A 152 32.25 -10.20 -24.50
N ALA A 153 32.98 -10.20 -23.38
CA ALA A 153 33.80 -9.04 -22.99
C ALA A 153 35.20 -9.42 -22.44
N ALA A 154 35.68 -10.64 -22.69
CA ALA A 154 36.95 -11.12 -22.14
C ALA A 154 37.97 -11.62 -23.19
N SER A 155 37.87 -11.22 -24.47
CA SER A 155 38.78 -11.76 -25.51
C SER A 155 39.32 -10.71 -26.51
N GLY A 156 39.59 -9.48 -26.09
CA GLY A 156 40.00 -8.41 -27.03
C GLY A 156 41.14 -7.49 -26.57
N GLY A 157 41.95 -7.89 -25.58
CA GLY A 157 42.97 -7.00 -25.01
C GLY A 157 44.26 -7.71 -24.64
N ALA A 158 44.98 -8.21 -25.65
CA ALA A 158 46.42 -8.42 -25.56
C ALA A 158 47.02 -8.17 -26.96
N LYS A 159 47.62 -6.99 -27.11
CA LYS A 159 48.65 -6.69 -28.11
C LYS A 159 49.97 -6.59 -27.36
#